data_AF-A0A7C7V044-F1
#
_entry.id   AF-A0A7C7V044-F1
#
_cell.length_a   1.000
_cell.length_b   1.000
_cell.length_c   1.000
_cell.angle_alpha   90.00
_cell.angle_beta   90.00
_cell.angle_gamma   90.00
#
_symmetry.space_group_name_H-M   'P 1'
#
loop_
_entity.id
_entity.type
_entity.pdbx_description
1 polymer ?
#
loop_
_entity_poly.entity_id
_entity_poly.type
_entity_poly.pdbx_seq_one_letter_code
_entity_poly.pdbx_strand_id
1 'polypeptide(L)'
;MPLLVRAWGSAEGEATGVAKRRAVHRRQQLWGWQQRGARLTLGVPRCPWEAMVRWLGVRLAWWPHGIPTGRRVGLASSRLGHAVDTQRAWFLALRAVCGQADAERDVLLAATGTAAARYVERGAALFGLRTLRLEAAEGDVGNWFSRVLKSEPHAPEAGVRPLVLSPPLTAEARELTDVPVRDRALVALSERLMVFRIRPSGHVHRLLQARLTNPAWPVASVYVALGAQLVRTEMAAELMGLGAVGWVVLEPPPGVAQPAEAALGAAGPPQGGQPAPIVPLPPADGWPFLAHSTRRCEGPWPDQDETEYLDDLILARPEADHSPLAALRRIVRSGRLIASGRTIRGGTPVVSFTAVPLAELSRLRVFRPHRGRWDFEPYGICIRRDWLQGLGARPVLYGDDLLWEQLGPEERPFFQLRRTRRAPGRAVDWAVEDEWRVVGDLSLERLPREGGLLFVPTLEEAKQMAAISRWPVTVVRV
;
A
#
# COMPACT_ATOMS: atom_id res chain seq x y z
N MET A 1 -39.85 -1.12 1.18
CA MET A 1 -40.07 -0.17 0.06
C MET A 1 -41.29 0.74 0.26
N PRO A 2 -42.47 0.28 0.70
CA PRO A 2 -43.61 1.15 0.95
C PRO A 2 -43.32 2.25 1.97
N LEU A 3 -42.45 2.01 2.96
CA LEU A 3 -42.17 2.97 4.04
C LEU A 3 -41.33 4.19 3.62
N LEU A 4 -40.31 4.04 2.77
CA LEU A 4 -39.52 5.18 2.26
C LEU A 4 -40.29 6.00 1.22
N VAL A 5 -41.04 5.33 0.36
CA VAL A 5 -41.93 5.97 -0.61
C VAL A 5 -43.13 6.62 0.10
N ARG A 6 -43.65 6.02 1.19
CA ARG A 6 -44.67 6.63 2.06
C ARG A 6 -44.11 7.81 2.86
N ALA A 7 -42.90 7.71 3.42
CA ALA A 7 -42.26 8.83 4.11
C ALA A 7 -42.04 10.05 3.17
N TRP A 8 -41.73 9.80 1.89
CA TRP A 8 -41.73 10.86 0.88
C TRP A 8 -43.13 11.34 0.50
N GLY A 9 -44.10 10.43 0.38
CA GLY A 9 -45.51 10.79 0.13
C GLY A 9 -46.12 11.65 1.25
N SER A 10 -45.71 11.44 2.50
CA SER A 10 -46.10 12.25 3.66
C SER A 10 -45.45 13.64 3.62
N ALA A 11 -44.17 13.73 3.26
CA ALA A 11 -43.46 15.02 3.10
C ALA A 11 -43.94 15.82 1.87
N GLU A 12 -44.50 15.17 0.85
CA GLU A 12 -45.11 15.81 -0.33
C GLU A 12 -46.40 16.61 -0.02
N GLY A 13 -47.00 16.37 1.16
CA GLY A 13 -48.17 17.10 1.66
C GLY A 13 -47.83 18.42 2.37
N GLU A 14 -46.64 18.53 2.98
CA GLU A 14 -46.22 19.68 3.80
C GLU A 14 -45.13 20.57 3.14
N ALA A 15 -44.53 20.13 2.04
CA ALA A 15 -43.41 20.82 1.40
C ALA A 15 -43.82 21.92 0.40
N THR A 16 -43.12 23.06 0.44
CA THR A 16 -43.27 24.17 -0.53
C THR A 16 -42.90 23.75 -1.96
N GLY A 17 -43.41 24.45 -2.97
CA GLY A 17 -43.36 24.02 -4.38
C GLY A 17 -41.97 23.67 -4.95
N VAL A 18 -40.89 24.28 -4.46
CA VAL A 18 -39.51 23.95 -4.88
C VAL A 18 -39.04 22.62 -4.29
N ALA A 19 -39.32 22.36 -3.01
CA ALA A 19 -38.95 21.12 -2.34
C ALA A 19 -39.72 19.92 -2.91
N LYS A 20 -41.01 20.11 -3.22
CA LYS A 20 -41.84 19.11 -3.89
C LYS A 20 -41.32 18.75 -5.29
N ARG A 21 -40.97 19.75 -6.12
CA ARG A 21 -40.36 19.53 -7.44
C ARG A 21 -39.04 18.74 -7.35
N ARG A 22 -38.18 19.09 -6.38
CA ARG A 22 -36.92 18.35 -6.13
C ARG A 22 -37.19 16.90 -5.73
N ALA A 23 -38.13 16.65 -4.82
CA ALA A 23 -38.48 15.29 -4.39
C ALA A 23 -38.99 14.43 -5.56
N VAL A 24 -39.89 14.97 -6.39
CA VAL A 24 -40.40 14.30 -7.59
C VAL A 24 -39.27 13.96 -8.57
N HIS A 25 -38.39 14.92 -8.85
CA HIS A 25 -37.26 14.70 -9.75
C HIS A 25 -36.32 13.59 -9.23
N ARG A 26 -35.99 13.62 -7.93
CA ARG A 26 -35.16 12.58 -7.29
C ARG A 26 -35.81 11.19 -7.36
N ARG A 27 -37.14 11.12 -7.17
CA ARG A 27 -37.90 9.87 -7.29
C ARG A 27 -37.87 9.32 -8.70
N GLN A 28 -38.09 10.18 -9.70
CA GLN A 28 -38.02 9.81 -11.13
C GLN A 28 -36.63 9.30 -11.51
N GLN A 29 -35.58 9.97 -11.02
CA GLN A 29 -34.19 9.57 -11.27
C GLN A 29 -33.89 8.19 -10.67
N LEU A 30 -34.24 7.97 -9.40
CA LEU A 30 -34.07 6.66 -8.74
C LEU A 30 -34.87 5.56 -9.45
N TRP A 31 -36.10 5.87 -9.86
CA TRP A 31 -36.92 4.93 -10.64
C TRP A 31 -36.25 4.57 -11.96
N GLY A 32 -35.74 5.56 -12.70
CA GLY A 32 -34.98 5.36 -13.93
C GLY A 32 -33.78 4.42 -13.73
N TRP A 33 -33.05 4.56 -12.63
CA TRP A 33 -31.94 3.66 -12.30
C TRP A 33 -32.40 2.26 -11.94
N GLN A 34 -33.52 2.12 -11.23
CA GLN A 34 -34.07 0.80 -10.90
C GLN A 34 -34.51 0.02 -12.13
N GLN A 35 -35.07 0.71 -13.13
CA GLN A 35 -35.39 0.12 -14.43
C GLN A 35 -34.13 -0.35 -15.17
N ARG A 36 -32.98 0.31 -14.95
CA ARG A 36 -31.66 -0.11 -15.45
C ARG A 36 -30.96 -1.14 -14.56
N GLY A 37 -31.66 -1.75 -13.60
CA GLY A 37 -31.14 -2.83 -12.76
C GLY A 37 -30.56 -2.39 -11.40
N ALA A 38 -30.43 -1.10 -11.13
CA ALA A 38 -29.96 -0.63 -9.82
C ALA A 38 -30.96 -0.99 -8.71
N ARG A 39 -30.49 -1.13 -7.46
CA ARG A 39 -31.35 -1.47 -6.31
C ARG A 39 -31.01 -0.61 -5.10
N LEU A 40 -32.03 -0.24 -4.34
CA LEU A 40 -31.90 0.38 -3.03
C LEU A 40 -32.63 -0.51 -2.02
N THR A 41 -31.90 -1.03 -1.03
CA THR A 41 -32.46 -1.94 -0.02
C THR A 41 -32.33 -1.37 1.38
N LEU A 42 -33.22 -1.80 2.26
CA LEU A 42 -33.03 -1.62 3.70
C LEU A 42 -32.15 -2.76 4.19
N GLY A 43 -30.92 -2.45 4.58
CA GLY A 43 -29.87 -3.41 4.87
C GLY A 43 -29.35 -4.16 3.65
N VAL A 44 -28.54 -5.17 3.91
CA VAL A 44 -27.93 -6.01 2.90
C VAL A 44 -28.62 -7.39 2.88
N PRO A 45 -29.17 -7.83 1.73
CA PRO A 45 -29.84 -9.13 1.64
C PRO A 45 -28.93 -10.30 1.99
N ARG A 46 -29.50 -11.39 2.53
CA ARG A 46 -28.79 -12.61 2.95
C ARG A 46 -27.79 -12.40 4.10
N CYS A 47 -27.90 -11.30 4.83
CA CYS A 47 -27.17 -11.08 6.08
C CYS A 47 -28.11 -11.22 7.27
N PRO A 48 -27.64 -11.69 8.44
CA PRO A 48 -28.45 -11.77 9.65
C PRO A 48 -28.88 -10.36 10.10
N TRP A 49 -30.17 -10.03 9.93
CA TRP A 49 -30.68 -8.66 10.08
C TRP A 49 -30.39 -8.09 11.47
N GLU A 50 -30.75 -8.80 12.54
CA GLU A 50 -30.61 -8.31 13.91
C GLU A 50 -29.15 -8.06 14.30
N ALA A 51 -28.25 -8.97 13.91
CA ALA A 51 -26.84 -8.85 14.19
C ALA A 51 -26.20 -7.71 13.38
N MET A 52 -26.62 -7.55 12.12
CA MET A 52 -26.22 -6.41 11.29
C MET A 52 -26.72 -5.09 11.87
N VAL A 53 -27.95 -4.99 12.39
CA VAL A 53 -28.46 -3.77 13.03
C VAL A 53 -27.70 -3.45 14.31
N ARG A 54 -27.38 -4.43 15.16
CA ARG A 54 -26.56 -4.20 16.37
C ARG A 54 -25.18 -3.62 16.02
N TRP A 55 -24.57 -4.11 14.95
CA TRP A 55 -23.21 -3.74 14.56
C TRP A 55 -23.15 -2.50 13.68
N LEU A 56 -24.08 -2.31 12.76
CA LEU A 56 -24.03 -1.23 11.77
C LEU A 56 -25.11 -0.17 11.99
N GLY A 57 -26.15 -0.46 12.78
CA GLY A 57 -27.39 0.30 12.80
C GLY A 57 -28.26 -0.03 11.59
N VAL A 58 -29.48 0.48 11.58
CA VAL A 58 -30.36 0.38 10.40
C VAL A 58 -29.77 1.25 9.29
N ARG A 59 -29.41 0.66 8.15
CA ARG A 59 -28.80 1.38 7.01
C ARG A 59 -29.52 1.09 5.72
N LEU A 60 -29.44 2.03 4.77
CA LEU A 60 -29.74 1.77 3.38
C LEU A 60 -28.50 1.22 2.67
N ALA A 61 -28.71 0.32 1.72
CA ALA A 61 -27.67 -0.18 0.84
C ALA A 61 -28.04 0.16 -0.60
N TRP A 62 -27.13 0.88 -1.27
CA TRP A 62 -27.24 1.23 -2.66
C TRP A 62 -26.40 0.30 -3.53
N TRP A 63 -27.04 -0.25 -4.57
CA TRP A 63 -26.50 -1.23 -5.50
C TRP A 63 -26.64 -0.71 -6.94
N PRO A 64 -25.68 0.07 -7.46
CA PRO A 64 -25.76 0.63 -8.82
C PRO A 64 -26.00 -0.40 -9.92
N HIS A 65 -25.49 -1.63 -9.77
CA HIS A 65 -25.59 -2.69 -10.79
C HIS A 65 -26.38 -3.91 -10.30
N GLY A 66 -27.33 -3.65 -9.39
CA GLY A 66 -28.12 -4.70 -8.75
C GLY A 66 -27.33 -5.50 -7.72
N ILE A 67 -28.03 -6.38 -7.01
CA ILE A 67 -27.44 -7.24 -5.99
C ILE A 67 -26.78 -8.42 -6.69
N PRO A 68 -25.45 -8.63 -6.54
CA PRO A 68 -24.78 -9.74 -7.20
C PRO A 68 -25.30 -11.07 -6.66
N THR A 69 -25.39 -12.06 -7.55
CA THR A 69 -25.60 -13.46 -7.17
C THR A 69 -24.29 -14.07 -6.68
N GLY A 70 -24.40 -15.07 -5.82
CA GLY A 70 -23.26 -15.77 -5.24
C GLY A 70 -23.06 -15.46 -3.76
N ARG A 71 -22.05 -16.12 -3.19
CA ARG A 71 -21.61 -16.02 -1.81
C ARG A 71 -20.58 -14.90 -1.70
N ARG A 72 -20.77 -14.01 -0.72
CA ARG A 72 -19.79 -12.95 -0.42
C ARG A 72 -18.65 -13.51 0.40
N VAL A 73 -17.45 -13.51 -0.17
CA VAL A 73 -16.22 -13.95 0.49
C VAL A 73 -15.42 -12.72 0.88
N GLY A 74 -15.44 -12.34 2.16
CA GLY A 74 -14.64 -11.24 2.67
C GLY A 74 -13.26 -11.68 3.09
N LEU A 75 -12.29 -10.77 2.96
CA LEU A 75 -10.91 -10.99 3.38
C LEU A 75 -10.55 -9.95 4.43
N ALA A 76 -10.37 -10.39 5.68
CA ALA A 76 -9.99 -9.53 6.79
C ALA A 76 -8.53 -9.74 7.19
N SER A 77 -7.85 -8.64 7.48
CA SER A 77 -6.48 -8.67 7.98
C SER A 77 -6.21 -7.45 8.84
N SER A 78 -5.42 -7.64 9.90
CA SER A 78 -4.77 -6.54 10.59
C SER A 78 -3.80 -5.80 9.65
N ARG A 79 -3.43 -4.56 10.00
CA ARG A 79 -2.51 -3.73 9.22
C ARG A 79 -1.18 -4.45 8.95
N LEU A 80 -0.76 -4.44 7.69
CA LEU A 80 0.45 -5.10 7.18
C LEU A 80 1.77 -4.39 7.56
N GLY A 81 1.70 -3.12 7.96
CA GLY A 81 2.89 -2.31 8.23
C GLY A 81 3.42 -1.62 6.97
N HIS A 82 4.62 -1.06 7.06
CA HIS A 82 5.24 -0.28 5.98
C HIS A 82 5.97 -1.17 4.95
N ALA A 83 6.62 -2.24 5.42
CA ALA A 83 7.35 -3.19 4.56
C ALA A 83 6.41 -4.28 4.02
N VAL A 84 5.42 -3.88 3.22
CA VAL A 84 4.39 -4.77 2.68
C VAL A 84 4.99 -5.92 1.87
N ASP A 85 6.05 -5.66 1.10
CA ASP A 85 6.79 -6.64 0.31
C ASP A 85 7.33 -7.83 1.11
N THR A 86 7.57 -7.64 2.41
CA THR A 86 8.02 -8.71 3.31
C THR A 86 6.89 -9.66 3.71
N GLN A 87 5.62 -9.32 3.44
CA GLN A 87 4.45 -10.09 3.86
C GLN A 87 4.15 -11.24 2.88
N ARG A 88 5.17 -12.03 2.52
CA ARG A 88 5.09 -13.09 1.50
C ARG A 88 3.98 -14.12 1.78
N ALA A 89 3.90 -14.60 3.02
CA ALA A 89 2.87 -15.55 3.44
C ALA A 89 1.45 -14.97 3.30
N TRP A 90 1.28 -13.65 3.49
CA TRP A 90 0.00 -12.98 3.33
C TRP A 90 -0.45 -12.98 1.86
N PHE A 91 0.46 -12.63 0.93
CA PHE A 91 0.16 -12.65 -0.50
C PHE A 91 -0.03 -14.06 -1.04
N LEU A 92 0.70 -15.03 -0.49
CA LEU A 92 0.48 -16.44 -0.78
C LEU A 92 -0.92 -16.89 -0.35
N ALA A 93 -1.37 -16.52 0.86
CA ALA A 93 -2.73 -16.79 1.32
C ALA A 93 -3.78 -16.11 0.44
N LEU A 94 -3.55 -14.86 0.02
CA LEU A 94 -4.42 -14.15 -0.92
C LEU A 94 -4.52 -14.91 -2.24
N ARG A 95 -3.39 -15.31 -2.85
CA ARG A 95 -3.37 -16.09 -4.09
C ARG A 95 -4.12 -17.41 -3.94
N ALA A 96 -3.92 -18.12 -2.83
CA ALA A 96 -4.61 -19.38 -2.56
C ALA A 96 -6.13 -19.18 -2.50
N VAL A 97 -6.59 -18.14 -1.80
CA VAL A 97 -8.03 -17.79 -1.75
C VAL A 97 -8.56 -17.43 -3.14
N CYS A 98 -7.84 -16.61 -3.90
CA CYS A 98 -8.26 -16.26 -5.26
C CYS A 98 -8.28 -17.49 -6.19
N GLY A 99 -7.27 -18.33 -6.15
CA GLY A 99 -7.18 -19.54 -6.99
C GLY A 99 -8.19 -20.63 -6.65
N GLN A 100 -8.71 -20.64 -5.41
CA GLN A 100 -9.75 -21.58 -4.97
C GLN A 100 -11.17 -21.01 -5.07
N ALA A 101 -11.33 -19.72 -5.30
CA ALA A 101 -12.65 -19.09 -5.41
C ALA A 101 -13.35 -19.56 -6.68
N ASP A 102 -14.63 -19.86 -6.56
CA ASP A 102 -15.48 -20.22 -7.70
C ASP A 102 -15.93 -18.93 -8.40
N ALA A 103 -15.47 -18.67 -9.62
CA ALA A 103 -15.75 -17.42 -10.33
C ALA A 103 -17.27 -17.16 -10.55
N GLU A 104 -18.07 -18.22 -10.63
CA GLU A 104 -19.53 -18.14 -10.82
C GLU A 104 -20.29 -18.01 -9.51
N ARG A 105 -19.78 -18.62 -8.43
CA ARG A 105 -20.48 -18.71 -7.14
C ARG A 105 -19.96 -17.76 -6.09
N ASP A 106 -18.72 -17.31 -6.17
CA ASP A 106 -18.11 -16.42 -5.19
C ASP A 106 -18.00 -14.98 -5.74
N VAL A 107 -18.10 -14.04 -4.82
CA VAL A 107 -17.85 -12.61 -5.05
C VAL A 107 -16.95 -12.14 -3.91
N LEU A 108 -15.74 -11.67 -4.25
CA LEU A 108 -14.81 -11.18 -3.24
C LEU A 108 -15.29 -9.83 -2.70
N LEU A 109 -15.36 -9.69 -1.38
CA LEU A 109 -15.79 -8.46 -0.72
C LEU A 109 -14.56 -7.67 -0.26
N ALA A 110 -14.37 -6.50 -0.85
CA ALA A 110 -13.32 -5.56 -0.50
C ALA A 110 -13.93 -4.30 0.12
N ALA A 111 -13.60 -4.00 1.38
CA ALA A 111 -14.11 -2.81 2.05
C ALA A 111 -13.11 -1.65 1.97
N THR A 112 -13.50 -0.55 1.34
CA THR A 112 -12.63 0.61 1.11
C THR A 112 -12.02 1.12 2.43
N GLY A 113 -10.71 1.36 2.43
CA GLY A 113 -9.97 1.83 3.60
C GLY A 113 -9.61 0.74 4.64
N THR A 114 -9.93 -0.53 4.37
CA THR A 114 -9.38 -1.66 5.14
C THR A 114 -7.99 -2.04 4.63
N ALA A 115 -7.21 -2.73 5.46
CA ALA A 115 -5.83 -3.08 5.13
C ALA A 115 -5.70 -4.00 3.90
N ALA A 116 -6.73 -4.82 3.62
CA ALA A 116 -6.70 -5.79 2.53
C ALA A 116 -7.30 -5.24 1.22
N ALA A 117 -8.09 -4.16 1.26
CA ALA A 117 -8.98 -3.73 0.19
C ALA A 117 -8.34 -3.72 -1.21
N ARG A 118 -7.27 -2.93 -1.39
CA ARG A 118 -6.62 -2.77 -2.70
C ARG A 118 -6.03 -4.08 -3.25
N TYR A 119 -5.54 -4.94 -2.36
CA TYR A 119 -4.96 -6.22 -2.74
C TYR A 119 -6.04 -7.24 -3.11
N VAL A 120 -7.17 -7.22 -2.42
CA VAL A 120 -8.33 -8.07 -2.75
C VAL A 120 -8.90 -7.69 -4.11
N GLU A 121 -9.09 -6.39 -4.36
CA GLU A 121 -9.60 -5.90 -5.65
C GLU A 121 -8.65 -6.27 -6.78
N ARG A 122 -7.35 -6.03 -6.61
CA ARG A 122 -6.38 -6.39 -7.65
C ARG A 122 -6.25 -7.90 -7.82
N GLY A 123 -6.24 -8.66 -6.73
CA GLY A 123 -6.20 -10.11 -6.73
C GLY A 123 -7.44 -10.71 -7.41
N ALA A 124 -8.62 -10.13 -7.21
CA ALA A 124 -9.80 -10.55 -7.95
C ALA A 124 -9.66 -10.33 -9.45
N ALA A 125 -9.20 -9.13 -9.86
CA ALA A 125 -9.00 -8.79 -11.26
C ALA A 125 -8.00 -9.73 -11.95
N LEU A 126 -6.86 -10.02 -11.31
CA LEU A 126 -5.83 -10.93 -11.82
C LEU A 126 -6.34 -12.37 -12.03
N PHE A 127 -7.29 -12.80 -11.21
CA PHE A 127 -7.84 -14.16 -11.23
C PHE A 127 -9.21 -14.24 -11.92
N GLY A 128 -9.67 -13.17 -12.57
CA GLY A 128 -10.96 -13.14 -13.27
C GLY A 128 -12.18 -13.27 -12.34
N LEU A 129 -12.06 -12.87 -11.07
CA LEU A 129 -13.11 -12.97 -10.07
C LEU A 129 -13.94 -11.69 -9.98
N ARG A 130 -15.23 -11.87 -9.64
CA ARG A 130 -16.13 -10.75 -9.37
C ARG A 130 -15.82 -10.14 -8.02
N THR A 131 -15.85 -8.81 -7.95
CA THR A 131 -15.60 -8.07 -6.70
C THR A 131 -16.79 -7.22 -6.32
N LEU A 132 -17.09 -7.18 -5.03
CA LEU A 132 -18.01 -6.25 -4.40
C LEU A 132 -17.19 -5.24 -3.58
N ARG A 133 -17.08 -4.00 -4.07
CA ARG A 133 -16.41 -2.89 -3.37
C ARG A 133 -17.38 -2.23 -2.40
N LEU A 134 -17.13 -2.37 -1.11
CA LEU A 134 -17.96 -1.84 -0.03
C LEU A 134 -17.44 -0.50 0.46
N GLU A 135 -18.26 0.55 0.32
CA GLU A 135 -18.08 1.85 0.98
C GLU A 135 -19.14 2.01 2.06
N ALA A 136 -18.71 2.23 3.31
CA ALA A 136 -19.62 2.55 4.40
C ALA A 136 -19.53 4.05 4.70
N ALA A 137 -20.59 4.79 4.37
CA ALA A 137 -20.63 6.22 4.59
C ALA A 137 -20.87 6.57 6.07
N GLU A 138 -20.28 7.70 6.46
CA GLU A 138 -20.48 8.38 7.73
C GLU A 138 -21.14 9.76 7.48
N GLY A 139 -21.69 10.37 8.54
CA GLY A 139 -22.32 11.69 8.47
C GLY A 139 -23.82 11.64 8.17
N ASP A 140 -24.29 12.59 7.36
CA ASP A 140 -25.73 12.81 7.10
C ASP A 140 -26.28 11.96 5.95
N VAL A 141 -27.45 11.37 6.16
CA VAL A 141 -28.15 10.51 5.19
C VAL A 141 -28.63 11.31 3.99
N GLY A 142 -29.04 12.57 4.15
CA GLY A 142 -29.48 13.44 3.05
C GLY A 142 -28.34 13.77 2.08
N ASN A 143 -27.15 14.07 2.61
CA ASN A 143 -25.93 14.27 1.85
C ASN A 143 -25.50 12.97 1.14
N TRP A 144 -25.53 11.84 1.84
CA TRP A 144 -25.27 10.54 1.24
C TRP A 144 -26.22 10.24 0.07
N PHE A 145 -27.52 10.47 0.27
CA PHE A 145 -28.53 10.21 -0.75
C PHE A 145 -28.35 11.14 -1.96
N SER A 146 -27.97 12.39 -1.72
CA SER A 146 -27.63 13.33 -2.79
C SER A 146 -26.39 12.91 -3.58
N ARG A 147 -25.38 12.30 -2.94
CA ARG A 147 -24.22 11.70 -3.64
C ARG A 147 -24.66 10.51 -4.48
N VAL A 148 -25.42 9.58 -3.88
CA VAL A 148 -25.98 8.42 -4.58
C VAL A 148 -26.72 8.85 -5.83
N LEU A 149 -27.59 9.88 -5.73
CA LEU A 149 -28.34 10.44 -6.86
C LEU A 149 -27.51 11.18 -7.92
N LYS A 150 -26.28 11.56 -7.62
CA LYS A 150 -25.36 12.14 -8.62
C LYS A 150 -24.50 11.08 -9.30
N SER A 151 -24.28 9.95 -8.63
CA SER A 151 -23.51 8.82 -9.16
C SER A 151 -24.36 8.01 -10.13
N GLU A 152 -24.40 8.41 -11.40
CA GLU A 152 -25.04 7.61 -12.43
C GLU A 152 -24.43 6.20 -12.46
N PRO A 153 -25.25 5.13 -12.52
CA PRO A 153 -24.73 3.78 -12.71
C PRO A 153 -24.05 3.67 -14.07
N HIS A 154 -22.71 3.69 -14.08
CA HIS A 154 -21.90 3.41 -15.27
C HIS A 154 -21.74 1.90 -15.47
N ALA A 155 -21.18 1.42 -16.58
CA ALA A 155 -20.83 0.01 -16.65
C ALA A 155 -19.81 -0.32 -15.53
N PRO A 156 -19.92 -1.47 -14.83
CA PRO A 156 -18.95 -1.84 -13.82
C PRO A 156 -17.55 -1.94 -14.41
N GLU A 157 -16.58 -1.23 -13.84
CA GLU A 157 -15.18 -1.34 -14.22
C GLU A 157 -14.67 -2.75 -13.92
N ALA A 158 -14.25 -3.48 -14.95
CA ALA A 158 -13.46 -4.72 -14.83
C ALA A 158 -13.98 -5.74 -13.79
N GLY A 159 -15.29 -5.95 -13.69
CA GLY A 159 -15.90 -6.91 -12.77
C GLY A 159 -16.04 -6.45 -11.31
N VAL A 160 -15.70 -5.19 -11.01
CA VAL A 160 -15.92 -4.54 -9.71
C VAL A 160 -17.31 -3.92 -9.65
N ARG A 161 -18.09 -4.30 -8.64
CA ARG A 161 -19.43 -3.77 -8.38
C ARG A 161 -19.41 -2.98 -7.07
N PRO A 162 -19.81 -1.70 -7.07
CA PRO A 162 -19.93 -0.94 -5.83
C PRO A 162 -21.15 -1.36 -4.99
N LEU A 163 -20.97 -1.33 -3.67
CA LEU A 163 -22.00 -1.35 -2.64
C LEU A 163 -21.74 -0.17 -1.72
N VAL A 164 -22.68 0.77 -1.65
CA VAL A 164 -22.57 1.94 -0.77
C VAL A 164 -23.60 1.83 0.34
N LEU A 165 -23.14 1.78 1.59
CA LEU A 165 -24.01 1.84 2.76
C LEU A 165 -24.20 3.30 3.18
N SER A 166 -25.44 3.69 3.48
CA SER A 166 -25.74 4.98 4.08
C SER A 166 -25.16 5.09 5.48
N PRO A 167 -25.04 6.31 6.04
CA PRO A 167 -25.01 6.49 7.49
C PRO A 167 -26.21 5.79 8.16
N PRO A 168 -26.14 5.49 9.47
CA PRO A 168 -27.23 4.81 10.15
C PRO A 168 -28.46 5.73 10.20
N LEU A 169 -29.63 5.18 9.85
CA LEU A 169 -30.92 5.88 9.87
C LEU A 169 -31.41 6.12 11.31
N THR A 170 -30.96 5.27 12.23
CA THR A 170 -31.29 5.28 13.65
C THR A 170 -30.00 5.18 14.46
N ALA A 171 -29.98 5.69 15.69
CA ALA A 171 -28.84 5.56 16.60
C ALA A 171 -28.66 4.14 17.18
N GLU A 172 -29.21 3.12 16.51
CA GLU A 172 -29.35 1.75 17.05
C GLU A 172 -28.10 0.87 16.94
N ALA A 173 -27.01 1.37 16.36
CA ALA A 173 -25.73 0.66 16.43
C ALA A 173 -25.26 0.69 17.89
N ARG A 174 -25.32 -0.46 18.57
CA ARG A 174 -25.07 -0.55 20.03
C ARG A 174 -23.73 -1.20 20.34
N GLU A 175 -23.14 -1.92 19.39
CA GLU A 175 -21.98 -2.79 19.67
C GLU A 175 -20.81 -2.48 18.77
N LEU A 176 -19.61 -2.59 19.36
CA LEU A 176 -18.35 -2.37 18.68
C LEU A 176 -18.31 -1.02 17.96
N THR A 177 -19.00 -0.01 18.51
CA THR A 177 -19.10 1.34 17.93
C THR A 177 -17.75 2.05 17.89
N ASP A 178 -16.84 1.66 18.77
CA ASP A 178 -15.42 2.05 18.80
C ASP A 178 -14.61 1.45 17.63
N VAL A 179 -15.11 0.39 16.99
CA VAL A 179 -14.51 -0.20 15.80
C VAL A 179 -15.00 0.53 14.54
N PRO A 180 -14.09 0.89 13.60
CA PRO A 180 -14.47 1.56 12.35
C PRO A 180 -15.58 0.84 11.60
N VAL A 181 -16.56 1.60 11.09
CA VAL A 181 -17.73 1.03 10.41
C VAL A 181 -17.34 0.15 9.21
N ARG A 182 -16.26 0.48 8.50
CA ARG A 182 -15.75 -0.32 7.38
C ARG A 182 -15.31 -1.73 7.79
N ASP A 183 -14.68 -1.87 8.95
CA ASP A 183 -14.21 -3.16 9.47
C ASP A 183 -15.42 -3.99 9.94
N ARG A 184 -16.36 -3.34 10.66
CA ARG A 184 -17.63 -3.95 11.06
C ARG A 184 -18.43 -4.44 9.86
N ALA A 185 -18.55 -3.62 8.82
CA ALA A 185 -19.34 -3.93 7.65
C ALA A 185 -18.70 -5.06 6.82
N LEU A 186 -17.37 -5.06 6.67
CA LEU A 186 -16.66 -6.18 6.05
C LEU A 186 -16.99 -7.50 6.76
N VAL A 187 -16.84 -7.54 8.08
CA VAL A 187 -17.09 -8.77 8.85
C VAL A 187 -18.57 -9.14 8.85
N ALA A 188 -19.49 -8.20 9.05
CA ALA A 188 -20.93 -8.50 9.14
C ALA A 188 -21.51 -9.02 7.81
N LEU A 189 -21.06 -8.47 6.68
CA LEU A 189 -21.62 -8.74 5.36
C LEU A 189 -20.99 -9.94 4.64
N SER A 190 -19.90 -10.47 5.18
CA SER A 190 -19.23 -11.66 4.65
C SER A 190 -20.02 -12.92 5.00
N GLU A 191 -20.43 -13.69 3.99
CA GLU A 191 -21.01 -15.03 4.22
C GLU A 191 -19.90 -16.04 4.53
N ARG A 192 -18.75 -15.89 3.89
CA ARG A 192 -17.49 -16.53 4.24
C ARG A 192 -16.45 -15.47 4.52
N LEU A 193 -15.71 -15.59 5.60
CA LEU A 193 -14.66 -14.65 5.99
C LEU A 193 -13.31 -15.36 6.06
N MET A 194 -12.38 -14.97 5.20
CA MET A 194 -10.99 -15.43 5.23
C MET A 194 -10.15 -14.44 6.05
N VAL A 195 -9.37 -14.93 7.01
CA VAL A 195 -8.59 -14.10 7.93
C VAL A 195 -7.12 -14.47 7.85
N PHE A 196 -6.28 -13.50 7.50
CA PHE A 196 -4.85 -13.77 7.26
C PHE A 196 -3.95 -13.34 8.42
N ARG A 197 -4.21 -12.21 9.06
CA ARG A 197 -3.43 -11.73 10.21
C ARG A 197 -4.30 -11.07 11.27
N ILE A 198 -3.97 -11.35 12.52
CA ILE A 198 -4.69 -10.84 13.70
C ILE A 198 -3.68 -10.28 14.70
N ARG A 199 -3.93 -9.05 15.17
CA ARG A 199 -3.27 -8.50 16.35
C ARG A 199 -4.12 -8.83 17.59
N PRO A 200 -3.52 -9.33 18.69
CA PRO A 200 -4.23 -9.54 19.95
C PRO A 200 -4.98 -8.28 20.35
N SER A 201 -6.22 -8.45 20.78
CA SER A 201 -7.13 -7.37 21.20
C SER A 201 -7.38 -6.27 20.16
N GLY A 202 -6.95 -6.45 18.91
CA GLY A 202 -7.22 -5.51 17.81
C GLY A 202 -8.67 -5.56 17.33
N HIS A 203 -9.04 -4.63 16.45
CA HIS A 203 -10.40 -4.54 15.90
C HIS A 203 -10.87 -5.83 15.24
N VAL A 204 -10.05 -6.40 14.35
CA VAL A 204 -10.37 -7.67 13.68
C VAL A 204 -10.52 -8.78 14.71
N HIS A 205 -9.67 -8.86 15.73
CA HIS A 205 -9.80 -9.89 16.77
C HIS A 205 -11.14 -9.81 17.50
N ARG A 206 -11.51 -8.62 17.99
CA ARG A 206 -12.77 -8.38 18.70
C ARG A 206 -14.00 -8.65 17.83
N LEU A 207 -13.93 -8.29 16.54
CA LEU A 207 -15.00 -8.59 15.58
C LEU A 207 -15.16 -10.10 15.35
N LEU A 208 -14.06 -10.85 15.29
CA LEU A 208 -14.11 -12.30 15.10
C LEU A 208 -14.68 -13.00 16.32
N GLN A 209 -14.24 -12.64 17.53
CA GLN A 209 -14.81 -13.15 18.77
C GLN A 209 -16.33 -12.91 18.79
N ALA A 210 -16.77 -11.66 18.56
CA ALA A 210 -18.18 -11.30 18.58
C ALA A 210 -19.01 -12.02 17.49
N ARG A 211 -18.42 -12.25 16.30
CA ARG A 211 -19.09 -13.00 15.22
C ARG A 211 -19.25 -14.48 15.58
N LEU A 212 -18.18 -15.10 16.06
CA LEU A 212 -18.12 -16.54 16.35
C LEU A 212 -19.00 -16.93 17.54
N THR A 213 -19.15 -16.06 18.52
CA THR A 213 -20.03 -16.32 19.69
C THR A 213 -21.50 -16.00 19.42
N ASN A 214 -21.84 -15.40 18.28
CA ASN A 214 -23.21 -15.00 17.98
C ASN A 214 -23.89 -16.03 17.05
N PRO A 215 -24.96 -16.71 17.52
CA PRO A 215 -25.62 -17.78 16.77
C PRO A 215 -26.34 -17.29 15.50
N ALA A 216 -26.49 -15.98 15.30
CA ALA A 216 -27.06 -15.42 14.09
C ALA A 216 -26.19 -15.66 12.84
N TRP A 217 -24.88 -15.89 13.00
CA TRP A 217 -24.01 -16.26 11.88
C TRP A 217 -23.85 -17.78 11.78
N PRO A 218 -23.73 -18.32 10.55
CA PRO A 218 -23.47 -19.74 10.37
C PRO A 218 -22.16 -20.17 11.02
N VAL A 219 -22.18 -21.36 11.62
CA VAL A 219 -20.96 -22.08 12.01
C VAL A 219 -20.05 -22.31 10.80
N ALA A 220 -18.75 -22.43 11.03
CA ALA A 220 -17.75 -22.62 9.97
C ALA A 220 -17.77 -21.55 8.86
N SER A 221 -18.19 -20.33 9.18
CA SER A 221 -18.18 -19.18 8.24
C SER A 221 -16.92 -18.33 8.31
N VAL A 222 -16.02 -18.61 9.25
CA VAL A 222 -14.76 -17.90 9.48
C VAL A 222 -13.58 -18.87 9.31
N TYR A 223 -12.65 -18.53 8.44
CA TYR A 223 -11.49 -19.35 8.09
C TYR A 223 -10.21 -18.59 8.44
N VAL A 224 -9.38 -19.16 9.32
CA VAL A 224 -8.15 -18.52 9.80
C VAL A 224 -6.91 -19.17 9.17
N ALA A 225 -6.09 -18.37 8.50
CA ALA A 225 -4.88 -18.84 7.84
C ALA A 225 -3.77 -19.03 8.89
N LEU A 226 -3.32 -20.26 9.06
CA LEU A 226 -2.36 -20.65 10.09
C LEU A 226 -0.93 -20.43 9.60
N GLY A 227 -0.08 -19.82 10.44
CA GLY A 227 1.34 -19.69 10.16
C GLY A 227 2.03 -18.59 10.98
N ALA A 228 3.35 -18.67 11.09
CA ALA A 228 4.14 -17.72 11.91
C ALA A 228 4.00 -16.25 11.44
N GLN A 229 3.87 -16.03 10.13
CA GLN A 229 3.63 -14.71 9.54
C GLN A 229 2.14 -14.40 9.28
N LEU A 230 1.25 -15.33 9.61
CA LEU A 230 -0.20 -15.25 9.41
C LEU A 230 -0.92 -15.13 10.77
N VAL A 231 -1.89 -16.00 11.06
CA VAL A 231 -2.49 -16.14 12.39
C VAL A 231 -1.62 -17.11 13.21
N ARG A 232 -1.08 -16.60 14.32
CA ARG A 232 -0.25 -17.37 15.25
C ARG A 232 -1.06 -18.47 15.94
N THR A 233 -0.40 -19.56 16.30
CA THR A 233 -1.01 -20.78 16.84
C THR A 233 -1.92 -20.54 18.04
N GLU A 234 -1.51 -19.70 18.98
CA GLU A 234 -2.29 -19.46 20.22
C GLU A 234 -3.61 -18.76 19.90
N MET A 235 -3.55 -17.76 19.03
CA MET A 235 -4.71 -17.00 18.57
C MET A 235 -5.63 -17.84 17.69
N ALA A 236 -5.05 -18.70 16.85
CA ALA A 236 -5.83 -19.64 16.04
C ALA A 236 -6.56 -20.64 16.92
N ALA A 237 -5.90 -21.21 17.94
CA ALA A 237 -6.51 -22.16 18.87
C ALA A 237 -7.70 -21.55 19.61
N GLU A 238 -7.57 -20.30 20.09
CA GLU A 238 -8.67 -19.54 20.69
C GLU A 238 -9.88 -19.45 19.74
N LEU A 239 -9.67 -18.95 18.51
CA LEU A 239 -10.75 -18.74 17.55
C LEU A 239 -11.35 -20.05 17.05
N MET A 240 -10.55 -21.09 16.90
CA MET A 240 -11.02 -22.42 16.53
C MET A 240 -11.87 -23.03 17.65
N GLY A 241 -11.53 -22.78 18.93
CA GLY A 241 -12.38 -23.14 20.07
C GLY A 241 -13.74 -22.44 20.06
N LEU A 242 -13.85 -21.29 19.40
CA LEU A 242 -15.11 -20.56 19.16
C LEU A 242 -15.81 -20.97 17.85
N GLY A 243 -15.28 -21.95 17.10
CA GLY A 243 -15.90 -22.47 15.88
C GLY A 243 -15.33 -21.93 14.56
N ALA A 244 -14.18 -21.26 14.57
CA ALA A 244 -13.45 -20.94 13.35
C ALA A 244 -12.78 -22.20 12.74
N VAL A 245 -12.56 -22.17 11.43
CA VAL A 245 -11.87 -23.26 10.71
C VAL A 245 -10.44 -22.84 10.39
N GLY A 246 -9.46 -23.57 10.91
CA GLY A 246 -8.05 -23.38 10.56
C GLY A 246 -7.73 -23.94 9.17
N TRP A 247 -6.90 -23.24 8.41
CA TRP A 247 -6.38 -23.74 7.14
C TRP A 247 -4.92 -23.31 6.95
N VAL A 248 -4.16 -24.09 6.20
CA VAL A 248 -2.75 -23.84 5.90
C VAL A 248 -2.57 -23.63 4.40
N VAL A 249 -1.67 -22.72 4.02
CA VAL A 249 -1.17 -22.69 2.65
C VAL A 249 0.14 -23.46 2.63
N LEU A 250 0.21 -24.51 1.83
CA LEU A 250 1.46 -25.22 1.61
C LEU A 250 2.32 -24.39 0.67
N GLU A 251 3.45 -23.90 1.17
CA GLU A 251 4.49 -23.36 0.29
C GLU A 251 5.09 -24.52 -0.51
N PRO A 252 5.31 -24.35 -1.82
CA PRO A 252 6.18 -25.28 -2.54
C PRO A 252 7.55 -25.28 -1.84
N PRO A 253 8.20 -26.45 -1.71
CA PRO A 253 9.46 -26.55 -0.98
C PRO A 253 10.50 -25.58 -1.55
N PRO A 254 11.32 -24.95 -0.68
CA PRO A 254 12.36 -24.02 -1.13
C PRO A 254 13.31 -24.76 -2.08
N GLY A 255 13.45 -24.24 -3.31
CA GLY A 255 14.28 -24.84 -4.37
C GLY A 255 13.50 -25.37 -5.58
N VAL A 256 12.17 -25.48 -5.50
CA VAL A 256 11.34 -25.60 -6.71
C VAL A 256 11.19 -24.19 -7.27
N ALA A 257 12.12 -23.79 -8.14
CA ALA A 257 12.04 -22.54 -8.87
C ALA A 257 10.62 -22.41 -9.45
N GLN A 258 9.92 -21.33 -9.11
CA GLN A 258 8.69 -21.00 -9.82
C GLN A 258 9.07 -20.85 -11.30
N PRO A 259 8.24 -21.30 -12.26
CA PRO A 259 8.49 -21.03 -13.68
C PRO A 259 8.71 -19.53 -13.96
N ALA A 260 8.22 -18.64 -13.09
CA ALA A 260 8.45 -17.20 -13.14
C ALA A 260 9.90 -16.75 -12.88
N GLU A 261 10.71 -17.47 -12.09
CA GLU A 261 12.16 -17.19 -11.98
C GLU A 261 12.91 -17.54 -13.28
N ALA A 262 12.35 -18.43 -14.10
CA ALA A 262 12.91 -18.80 -15.40
C ALA A 262 12.31 -17.98 -16.57
N ALA A 263 11.13 -17.36 -16.40
CA ALA A 263 10.37 -16.74 -17.50
C ALA A 263 10.31 -15.20 -17.47
N LEU A 264 10.72 -14.55 -16.39
CA LEU A 264 10.84 -13.08 -16.35
C LEU A 264 12.26 -12.65 -16.74
N GLY A 265 12.41 -12.29 -18.02
CA GLY A 265 13.40 -11.30 -18.43
C GLY A 265 14.85 -11.67 -18.13
N ALA A 266 15.35 -12.66 -18.86
CA ALA A 266 16.72 -12.70 -19.28
C ALA A 266 17.08 -11.44 -20.10
N ALA A 267 17.15 -10.27 -19.46
CA ALA A 267 18.36 -9.48 -19.65
C ALA A 267 19.43 -10.30 -18.94
N GLY A 268 19.99 -11.26 -19.66
CA GLY A 268 21.06 -12.10 -19.14
C GLY A 268 22.16 -11.21 -18.53
N PRO A 269 23.01 -11.75 -17.65
CA PRO A 269 24.28 -11.09 -17.38
C PRO A 269 24.88 -10.66 -18.72
N PRO A 270 25.50 -9.47 -18.85
CA PRO A 270 26.12 -9.07 -20.11
C PRO A 270 26.90 -10.26 -20.66
N GLN A 271 26.41 -10.82 -21.78
CA GLN A 271 26.92 -12.08 -22.30
C GLN A 271 28.41 -11.89 -22.57
N GLY A 272 29.26 -12.55 -21.76
CA GLY A 272 30.72 -12.53 -21.90
C GLY A 272 31.50 -11.51 -21.05
N GLY A 273 30.86 -10.72 -20.17
CA GLY A 273 31.58 -9.80 -19.28
C GLY A 273 32.16 -10.48 -18.04
N GLN A 274 33.45 -10.32 -17.75
CA GLN A 274 34.00 -10.71 -16.44
C GLN A 274 33.26 -9.95 -15.31
N PRO A 275 32.95 -10.61 -14.17
CA PRO A 275 32.36 -9.94 -13.02
C PRO A 275 33.17 -8.72 -12.60
N ALA A 276 32.50 -7.67 -12.10
CA ALA A 276 33.21 -6.53 -11.54
C ALA A 276 34.07 -6.96 -10.34
N PRO A 277 35.27 -6.36 -10.17
CA PRO A 277 36.14 -6.69 -9.06
C PRO A 277 35.49 -6.26 -7.74
N ILE A 278 35.61 -7.11 -6.72
CA ILE A 278 35.36 -6.73 -5.34
C ILE A 278 36.66 -6.13 -4.80
N VAL A 279 36.63 -4.85 -4.43
CA VAL A 279 37.80 -4.06 -4.07
C VAL A 279 37.75 -3.63 -2.59
N PRO A 280 38.90 -3.41 -1.94
CA PRO A 280 38.96 -2.81 -0.62
C PRO A 280 38.27 -1.44 -0.58
N LEU A 281 37.78 -1.06 0.59
CA LEU A 281 37.19 0.26 0.81
C LEU A 281 38.26 1.33 0.59
N PRO A 282 38.04 2.34 -0.26
CA PRO A 282 39.01 3.42 -0.43
C PRO A 282 39.19 4.22 0.88
N PRO A 283 40.39 4.76 1.14
CA PRO A 283 40.65 5.55 2.33
C PRO A 283 39.82 6.84 2.36
N ALA A 284 39.56 7.36 3.56
CA ALA A 284 38.83 8.61 3.74
C ALA A 284 39.65 9.84 3.30
N ASP A 285 40.97 9.77 3.41
CA ASP A 285 41.86 10.86 3.01
C ASP A 285 41.78 11.09 1.50
N GLY A 286 41.45 12.33 1.11
CA GLY A 286 41.31 12.70 -0.29
C GLY A 286 40.08 12.09 -0.98
N TRP A 287 39.03 11.73 -0.24
CA TRP A 287 37.80 11.11 -0.73
C TRP A 287 37.25 11.78 -2.00
N PRO A 288 37.38 11.15 -3.19
CA PRO A 288 37.08 11.80 -4.46
C PRO A 288 35.65 11.54 -4.96
N PHE A 289 34.82 10.86 -4.17
CA PHE A 289 33.49 10.45 -4.55
C PHE A 289 32.41 11.26 -3.84
N LEU A 290 31.21 11.23 -4.39
CA LEU A 290 29.96 11.57 -3.72
C LEU A 290 29.11 10.28 -3.66
N ALA A 291 28.59 9.95 -2.48
CA ALA A 291 27.85 8.72 -2.24
C ALA A 291 26.33 8.95 -2.29
N HIS A 292 25.62 8.13 -3.06
CA HIS A 292 24.17 8.00 -3.01
C HIS A 292 23.80 6.70 -2.32
N SER A 293 23.25 6.80 -1.10
CA SER A 293 22.76 5.64 -0.37
C SER A 293 21.35 5.27 -0.83
N THR A 294 21.14 4.00 -1.18
CA THR A 294 19.83 3.45 -1.46
C THR A 294 19.13 3.08 -0.16
N ARG A 295 17.80 3.01 -0.22
CA ARG A 295 16.96 2.66 0.92
C ARG A 295 15.78 1.84 0.44
N ARG A 296 15.07 1.23 1.39
CA ARG A 296 13.79 0.57 1.12
C ARG A 296 12.81 1.55 0.46
N CYS A 297 12.14 1.09 -0.59
CA CYS A 297 11.06 1.83 -1.22
C CYS A 297 9.72 1.43 -0.59
N GLU A 298 9.04 2.38 0.07
CA GLU A 298 7.71 2.14 0.62
C GLU A 298 6.66 2.38 -0.46
N GLY A 299 6.05 1.31 -0.98
CA GLY A 299 5.12 1.38 -2.12
C GLY A 299 5.80 1.19 -3.47
N PRO A 300 5.16 1.58 -4.58
CA PRO A 300 5.69 1.42 -5.93
C PRO A 300 7.08 2.05 -6.11
N TRP A 301 7.88 1.51 -7.03
CA TRP A 301 9.07 2.20 -7.51
C TRP A 301 8.70 3.57 -8.15
N PRO A 302 9.63 4.54 -8.21
CA PRO A 302 9.33 5.87 -8.76
C PRO A 302 8.77 5.87 -10.19
N ASP A 303 9.13 4.87 -10.98
CA ASP A 303 8.76 4.64 -12.38
C ASP A 303 7.80 3.45 -12.57
N GLN A 304 7.26 2.92 -11.47
CA GLN A 304 6.30 1.81 -11.47
C GLN A 304 4.93 2.34 -11.08
N ASP A 305 3.89 1.92 -11.81
CA ASP A 305 2.53 2.28 -11.41
C ASP A 305 2.01 1.39 -10.26
N GLU A 306 0.92 1.83 -9.62
CA GLU A 306 0.33 1.10 -8.48
C GLU A 306 -0.17 -0.30 -8.88
N THR A 307 -0.62 -0.49 -10.12
CA THR A 307 -1.15 -1.76 -10.61
C THR A 307 -0.04 -2.78 -10.79
N GLU A 308 1.07 -2.38 -11.44
CA GLU A 308 2.28 -3.20 -11.59
C GLU A 308 2.85 -3.59 -10.23
N TYR A 309 2.93 -2.63 -9.29
CA TYR A 309 3.38 -2.90 -7.93
C TYR A 309 2.52 -3.95 -7.22
N LEU A 310 1.19 -3.84 -7.33
CA LEU A 310 0.28 -4.81 -6.73
C LEU A 310 0.40 -6.18 -7.41
N ASP A 311 0.62 -6.22 -8.73
CA ASP A 311 0.87 -7.47 -9.46
C ASP A 311 2.11 -8.17 -8.97
N ASP A 312 3.21 -7.45 -8.83
CA ASP A 312 4.48 -8.03 -8.39
C ASP A 312 4.34 -8.64 -7.00
N LEU A 313 3.69 -7.92 -6.07
CA LEU A 313 3.39 -8.42 -4.72
C LEU A 313 2.47 -9.66 -4.76
N ILE A 314 1.35 -9.56 -5.48
CA ILE A 314 0.32 -10.62 -5.49
C ILE A 314 0.83 -11.84 -6.21
N LEU A 315 1.60 -11.71 -7.29
CA LEU A 315 2.12 -12.83 -8.08
C LEU A 315 3.49 -13.32 -7.58
N ALA A 316 4.05 -12.69 -6.55
CA ALA A 316 5.38 -12.98 -6.00
C ALA A 316 6.50 -12.90 -7.06
N ARG A 317 6.44 -11.90 -7.93
CA ARG A 317 7.48 -11.65 -8.92
C ARG A 317 8.75 -11.11 -8.24
N PRO A 318 9.94 -11.32 -8.82
CA PRO A 318 11.20 -10.80 -8.27
C PRO A 318 11.19 -9.29 -7.99
N GLU A 319 10.46 -8.52 -8.81
CA GLU A 319 10.31 -7.07 -8.73
C GLU A 319 9.60 -6.60 -7.45
N ALA A 320 8.92 -7.51 -6.74
CA ALA A 320 8.27 -7.24 -5.46
C ALA A 320 9.24 -6.96 -4.31
N ASP A 321 10.51 -7.36 -4.42
CA ASP A 321 11.53 -7.06 -3.40
C ASP A 321 11.87 -5.57 -3.43
N HIS A 322 11.45 -4.82 -2.40
CA HIS A 322 11.70 -3.38 -2.28
C HIS A 322 12.79 -3.05 -1.26
N SER A 323 13.67 -4.01 -0.96
CA SER A 323 14.82 -3.83 -0.06
C SER A 323 15.82 -2.78 -0.59
N PRO A 324 16.71 -2.24 0.27
CA PRO A 324 17.80 -1.36 -0.17
C PRO A 324 18.71 -2.01 -1.23
N LEU A 325 18.94 -3.32 -1.12
CA LEU A 325 19.70 -4.08 -2.11
C LEU A 325 18.97 -4.16 -3.46
N ALA A 326 17.66 -4.41 -3.44
CA ALA A 326 16.87 -4.43 -4.68
C ALA A 326 16.82 -3.05 -5.35
N ALA A 327 16.74 -1.97 -4.58
CA ALA A 327 16.87 -0.61 -5.11
C ALA A 327 18.24 -0.41 -5.80
N LEU A 328 19.33 -0.90 -5.19
CA LEU A 328 20.66 -0.85 -5.80
C LEU A 328 20.74 -1.70 -7.08
N ARG A 329 20.18 -2.92 -7.09
CA ARG A 329 20.08 -3.75 -8.29
C ARG A 329 19.33 -3.04 -9.41
N ARG A 330 18.22 -2.36 -9.11
CA ARG A 330 17.47 -1.56 -10.09
C ARG A 330 18.33 -0.45 -10.68
N ILE A 331 19.04 0.31 -9.84
CA ILE A 331 19.94 1.39 -10.31
C ILE A 331 21.03 0.86 -11.25
N VAL A 332 21.62 -0.29 -10.91
CA VAL A 332 22.66 -0.92 -11.73
C VAL A 332 22.10 -1.41 -13.06
N ARG A 333 20.92 -2.04 -13.05
CA ARG A 333 20.27 -2.57 -14.26
C ARG A 333 19.72 -1.47 -15.17
N SER A 334 19.06 -0.47 -14.59
CA SER A 334 18.49 0.66 -15.35
C SER A 334 19.56 1.66 -15.79
N GLY A 335 20.71 1.67 -15.12
CA GLY A 335 21.74 2.67 -15.32
C GLY A 335 21.25 4.08 -14.98
N ARG A 336 20.30 4.24 -14.05
CA ARG A 336 19.68 5.53 -13.73
C ARG A 336 19.44 5.71 -12.23
N LEU A 337 19.63 6.94 -11.77
CA LEU A 337 19.13 7.44 -10.48
C LEU A 337 17.94 8.36 -10.75
N ILE A 338 16.78 8.00 -10.22
CA ILE A 338 15.54 8.77 -10.42
C ILE A 338 15.43 9.84 -9.33
N ALA A 339 15.23 11.08 -9.73
CA ALA A 339 15.14 12.23 -8.84
C ALA A 339 13.82 12.26 -8.06
N SER A 340 13.85 12.90 -6.89
CA SER A 340 12.64 13.09 -6.09
C SER A 340 12.61 14.46 -5.41
N GLY A 341 11.47 15.14 -5.52
CA GLY A 341 11.21 16.41 -4.83
C GLY A 341 10.57 16.26 -3.46
N ARG A 342 10.22 15.03 -3.03
CA ARG A 342 9.33 14.80 -1.87
C ARG A 342 9.85 15.37 -0.55
N THR A 343 11.16 15.44 -0.38
CA THR A 343 11.81 15.99 0.83
C THR A 343 12.56 17.29 0.56
N ILE A 344 12.41 17.86 -0.63
CA ILE A 344 13.10 19.07 -1.07
C ILE A 344 12.16 20.26 -0.93
N ARG A 345 12.62 21.32 -0.28
CA ARG A 345 11.84 22.57 -0.16
C ARG A 345 11.60 23.14 -1.57
N GLY A 346 10.34 23.44 -1.89
CA GLY A 346 9.94 23.86 -3.24
C GLY A 346 9.66 22.71 -4.21
N GLY A 347 9.92 21.45 -3.83
CA GLY A 347 9.48 20.27 -4.58
C GLY A 347 10.26 19.97 -5.86
N THR A 348 11.34 20.71 -6.15
CA THR A 348 12.18 20.43 -7.33
C THR A 348 12.80 19.03 -7.23
N PRO A 349 12.61 18.15 -8.23
CA PRO A 349 13.23 16.84 -8.23
C PRO A 349 14.76 16.95 -8.32
N VAL A 350 15.45 16.31 -7.37
CA VAL A 350 16.92 16.20 -7.36
C VAL A 350 17.35 14.77 -7.02
N VAL A 351 18.56 14.41 -7.42
CA VAL A 351 19.31 13.28 -6.86
C VAL A 351 20.30 13.83 -5.83
N SER A 352 20.17 13.40 -4.58
CA SER A 352 21.04 13.80 -3.48
C SER A 352 22.20 12.82 -3.29
N PHE A 353 23.34 13.37 -2.92
CA PHE A 353 24.57 12.65 -2.57
C PHE A 353 25.14 13.23 -1.28
N THR A 354 26.03 12.48 -0.61
CA THR A 354 26.87 12.98 0.49
C THR A 354 28.33 12.96 0.06
N ALA A 355 29.08 13.99 0.44
CA ALA A 355 30.54 14.00 0.30
C ALA A 355 31.26 13.32 1.49
N VAL A 356 30.52 12.87 2.51
CA VAL A 356 31.08 12.14 3.65
C VAL A 356 31.65 10.79 3.19
N PRO A 357 32.90 10.45 3.56
CA PRO A 357 33.51 9.18 3.18
C PRO A 357 32.74 7.96 3.70
N LEU A 358 32.73 6.86 2.95
CA LEU A 358 32.02 5.64 3.35
C LEU A 358 32.48 5.07 4.70
N ALA A 359 33.75 5.26 5.07
CA ALA A 359 34.28 4.86 6.38
C ALA A 359 33.59 5.57 7.56
N GLU A 360 32.93 6.70 7.30
CA GLU A 360 32.22 7.51 8.28
C GLU A 360 30.69 7.41 8.16
N LEU A 361 30.17 6.61 7.22
CA LEU A 361 28.73 6.49 6.95
C LEU A 361 27.94 6.02 8.18
N SER A 362 28.54 5.21 9.05
CA SER A 362 27.94 4.78 10.32
C SER A 362 27.58 5.95 11.24
N ARG A 363 28.32 7.07 11.19
CA ARG A 363 28.03 8.29 11.97
C ARG A 363 26.76 8.99 11.49
N LEU A 364 26.46 8.88 10.20
CA LEU A 364 25.25 9.45 9.60
C LEU A 364 24.02 8.54 9.75
N ARG A 365 24.25 7.25 10.05
CA ARG A 365 23.19 6.25 10.18
C ARG A 365 22.40 6.43 11.48
N VAL A 366 21.43 7.34 11.45
CA VAL A 366 20.52 7.60 12.57
C VAL A 366 19.12 7.08 12.25
N PHE A 367 18.57 6.26 13.14
CA PHE A 367 17.17 5.80 13.01
C PHE A 367 16.23 6.97 13.31
N ARG A 368 15.23 7.14 12.46
CA ARG A 368 14.22 8.19 12.57
C ARG A 368 12.85 7.58 12.87
N PRO A 369 12.44 7.49 14.15
CA PRO A 369 11.19 6.81 14.53
C PRO A 369 9.95 7.31 13.79
N HIS A 370 9.77 8.63 13.69
CA HIS A 370 8.68 9.26 12.94
C HIS A 370 8.63 8.93 11.44
N ARG A 371 9.75 8.47 10.85
CA ARG A 371 9.84 8.02 9.45
C ARG A 371 9.95 6.50 9.33
N GLY A 372 10.05 5.77 10.45
CA GLY A 372 10.22 4.32 10.48
C GLY A 372 11.47 3.80 9.76
N ARG A 373 12.51 4.62 9.56
CA ARG A 373 13.68 4.28 8.71
C ARG A 373 14.98 4.92 9.19
N TRP A 374 16.10 4.41 8.69
CA TRP A 374 17.42 5.02 8.80
C TRP A 374 17.61 6.12 7.74
N ASP A 375 18.36 7.18 8.06
CA ASP A 375 18.69 8.22 7.07
C ASP A 375 19.66 7.71 6.00
N PHE A 376 20.64 6.88 6.40
CA PHE A 376 21.61 6.22 5.53
C PHE A 376 21.61 4.71 5.77
N GLU A 377 21.61 3.93 4.70
CA GLU A 377 21.77 2.47 4.74
C GLU A 377 23.06 2.08 4.02
N PRO A 378 23.70 0.94 4.37
CA PRO A 378 24.96 0.47 3.75
C PRO A 378 24.86 -0.02 2.31
N TYR A 379 23.94 0.52 1.53
CA TYR A 379 23.73 0.13 0.15
C TYR A 379 23.80 1.38 -0.71
N GLY A 380 24.50 1.33 -1.84
CA GLY A 380 24.52 2.47 -2.74
C GLY A 380 25.62 2.48 -3.77
N ILE A 381 25.78 3.65 -4.39
CA ILE A 381 26.81 3.94 -5.38
C ILE A 381 27.55 5.22 -5.01
N CYS A 382 28.88 5.14 -5.04
CA CYS A 382 29.78 6.28 -5.04
C CYS A 382 30.10 6.66 -6.47
N ILE A 383 30.05 7.95 -6.78
CA ILE A 383 30.32 8.50 -8.11
C ILE A 383 31.38 9.59 -7.98
N ARG A 384 32.35 9.59 -8.89
CA ARG A 384 33.42 10.58 -8.97
C ARG A 384 32.86 12.01 -8.95
N ARG A 385 33.36 12.84 -8.02
CA ARG A 385 32.85 14.20 -7.77
C ARG A 385 33.01 15.10 -8.99
N ASP A 386 34.17 15.06 -9.63
CA ASP A 386 34.49 15.79 -10.86
C ASP A 386 33.53 15.44 -12.00
N TRP A 387 33.21 14.15 -12.17
CA TRP A 387 32.22 13.72 -13.16
C TRP A 387 30.83 14.28 -12.86
N LEU A 388 30.37 14.21 -11.60
CA LEU A 388 29.08 14.77 -11.19
C LEU A 388 29.03 16.30 -11.35
N GLN A 389 30.11 17.00 -11.05
CA GLN A 389 30.21 18.45 -11.25
C GLN A 389 30.06 18.82 -12.73
N GLY A 390 30.63 18.03 -13.64
CA GLY A 390 30.43 18.18 -15.09
C GLY A 390 28.98 18.03 -15.53
N LEU A 391 28.13 17.40 -14.69
CA LEU A 391 26.68 17.24 -14.90
C LEU A 391 25.84 18.23 -14.07
N GLY A 392 26.48 19.25 -13.50
CA GLY A 392 25.80 20.30 -12.74
C GLY A 392 25.57 19.96 -11.26
N ALA A 393 26.25 18.96 -10.71
CA ALA A 393 26.20 18.70 -9.27
C ALA A 393 26.79 19.87 -8.49
N ARG A 394 26.08 20.32 -7.45
CA ARG A 394 26.52 21.42 -6.58
C ARG A 394 26.35 21.06 -5.11
N PRO A 395 27.20 21.60 -4.22
CA PRO A 395 27.00 21.46 -2.79
C PRO A 395 25.74 22.21 -2.36
N VAL A 396 25.11 21.69 -1.31
CA VAL A 396 23.93 22.31 -0.70
C VAL A 396 24.30 23.57 0.08
N LEU A 397 23.46 24.60 -0.05
CA LEU A 397 23.48 25.84 0.71
C LEU A 397 22.68 25.66 2.00
N TYR A 398 23.39 25.56 3.13
CA TYR A 398 22.78 25.44 4.44
C TYR A 398 22.46 26.80 5.04
N GLY A 399 21.19 27.07 5.31
CA GLY A 399 20.78 28.34 5.92
C GLY A 399 19.47 28.27 6.70
N ASP A 400 18.84 29.41 6.88
CA ASP A 400 17.56 29.61 7.53
C ASP A 400 16.50 30.10 6.54
N ASP A 401 15.34 30.49 7.04
CA ASP A 401 14.25 31.00 6.20
C ASP A 401 14.59 32.32 5.51
N LEU A 402 15.44 33.17 6.11
CA LEU A 402 15.87 34.43 5.49
C LEU A 402 16.74 34.15 4.26
N LEU A 403 17.68 33.20 4.36
CA LEU A 403 18.46 32.79 3.19
C LEU A 403 17.54 32.26 2.09
N TRP A 404 16.58 31.40 2.43
CA TRP A 404 15.63 30.85 1.45
C TRP A 404 14.88 31.93 0.67
N GLU A 405 14.43 32.99 1.35
CA GLU A 405 13.71 34.11 0.71
C GLU A 405 14.57 34.90 -0.27
N GLN A 406 15.89 34.95 -0.04
CA GLN A 406 16.86 35.64 -0.89
C GLN A 406 17.30 34.81 -2.10
N LEU A 407 17.19 33.49 -2.05
CA LEU A 407 17.65 32.60 -3.12
C LEU A 407 16.77 32.70 -4.37
N GLY A 408 17.44 32.82 -5.52
CA GLY A 408 16.80 32.76 -6.84
C GLY A 408 16.31 31.35 -7.18
N PRO A 409 15.43 31.21 -8.20
CA PRO A 409 14.88 29.90 -8.60
C PRO A 409 15.92 28.83 -8.92
N GLU A 410 17.09 29.21 -9.43
CA GLU A 410 18.18 28.29 -9.80
C GLU A 410 18.97 27.78 -8.59
N GLU A 411 18.93 28.48 -7.46
CA GLU A 411 19.68 28.13 -6.25
C GLU A 411 18.83 27.37 -5.23
N ARG A 412 17.51 27.61 -5.25
CA ARG A 412 16.54 26.94 -4.37
C ARG A 412 16.63 25.42 -4.34
N PRO A 413 16.87 24.70 -5.46
CA PRO A 413 17.03 23.24 -5.43
C PRO A 413 18.21 22.79 -4.55
N PHE A 414 19.19 23.66 -4.34
CA PHE A 414 20.38 23.42 -3.54
C PHE A 414 20.25 23.92 -2.10
N PHE A 415 19.10 24.43 -1.67
CA PHE A 415 18.93 24.90 -0.29
C PHE A 415 18.56 23.76 0.68
N GLN A 416 19.10 23.82 1.90
CA GLN A 416 18.69 22.98 3.03
C GLN A 416 18.67 23.81 4.32
N LEU A 417 17.69 23.57 5.19
CA LEU A 417 17.72 24.16 6.52
C LEU A 417 18.91 23.60 7.29
N ARG A 418 19.79 24.47 7.78
CA ARG A 418 20.97 24.04 8.56
C ARG A 418 20.55 23.30 9.82
N ARG A 419 19.56 23.84 10.53
CA ARG A 419 19.07 23.27 11.79
C ARG A 419 17.56 23.17 11.79
N THR A 420 17.04 22.04 12.26
CA THR A 420 15.61 21.91 12.58
C THR A 420 15.42 21.62 14.07
N ARG A 421 14.51 22.37 14.70
CA ARG A 421 14.11 22.15 16.10
C ARG A 421 12.93 21.20 16.15
N ARG A 422 13.02 20.16 16.97
CA ARG A 422 11.92 19.19 17.18
C ARG A 422 11.25 19.32 18.54
N ALA A 423 12.01 19.77 19.55
CA ALA A 423 11.58 20.02 20.92
C ALA A 423 12.58 20.98 21.58
N PRO A 424 12.25 21.62 22.73
CA PRO A 424 13.22 22.36 23.52
C PRO A 424 14.46 21.48 23.80
N GLY A 425 15.65 21.97 23.43
CA GLY A 425 16.92 21.25 23.64
C GLY A 425 17.29 20.18 22.60
N ARG A 426 16.48 19.91 21.57
CA ARG A 426 16.83 18.97 20.48
C ARG A 426 16.79 19.64 19.11
N ALA A 427 17.94 20.11 18.66
CA ALA A 427 18.19 20.56 17.30
C ALA A 427 18.97 19.49 16.52
N VAL A 428 18.56 19.23 15.28
CA VAL A 428 19.35 18.40 14.34
C VAL A 428 20.12 19.36 13.44
N ASP A 429 21.44 19.20 13.36
CA ASP A 429 22.29 19.91 12.39
C ASP A 429 22.42 19.05 11.14
N TRP A 430 21.91 19.54 10.01
CA TRP A 430 21.92 18.82 8.73
C TRP A 430 23.20 19.03 7.94
N ALA A 431 24.03 20.02 8.29
CA ALA A 431 25.29 20.27 7.59
C ALA A 431 26.30 19.11 7.73
N VAL A 432 26.09 18.22 8.70
CA VAL A 432 26.90 17.01 8.89
C VAL A 432 26.79 16.03 7.73
N GLU A 433 25.72 16.11 6.92
CA GLU A 433 25.52 15.23 5.77
C GLU A 433 26.38 15.63 4.57
N ASP A 434 26.98 16.83 4.56
CA ASP A 434 27.76 17.38 3.43
C ASP A 434 27.10 17.07 2.08
N GLU A 435 25.81 17.39 2.00
CA GLU A 435 24.93 17.06 0.89
C GLU A 435 25.30 17.79 -0.40
N TRP A 436 25.26 17.07 -1.52
CA TRP A 436 25.35 17.55 -2.88
C TRP A 436 24.11 17.14 -3.65
N ARG A 437 23.69 17.95 -4.63
CA ARG A 437 22.50 17.65 -5.45
C ARG A 437 22.79 17.79 -6.93
N VAL A 438 22.10 16.97 -7.73
CA VAL A 438 21.93 17.13 -9.18
C VAL A 438 20.44 17.32 -9.45
N VAL A 439 20.08 18.30 -10.27
CA VAL A 439 18.67 18.56 -10.62
C VAL A 439 18.22 17.56 -11.68
N GLY A 440 17.05 16.94 -11.48
CA GLY A 440 16.50 15.94 -12.38
C GLY A 440 17.17 14.57 -12.28
N ASP A 441 16.65 13.62 -13.05
CA ASP A 441 17.19 12.26 -13.12
C ASP A 441 18.63 12.26 -13.62
N LEU A 442 19.43 11.33 -13.09
CA LEU A 442 20.81 11.14 -13.51
C LEU A 442 20.96 9.82 -14.28
N SER A 443 21.30 9.94 -15.56
CA SER A 443 21.74 8.79 -16.36
C SER A 443 23.18 8.43 -15.99
N LEU A 444 23.38 7.16 -15.64
CA LEU A 444 24.69 6.59 -15.36
C LEU A 444 25.31 5.96 -16.60
N GLU A 445 24.61 5.86 -17.74
CA GLU A 445 25.07 5.14 -18.94
C GLU A 445 26.50 5.48 -19.36
N ARG A 446 26.87 6.77 -19.27
CA ARG A 446 28.20 7.29 -19.65
C ARG A 446 29.21 7.35 -18.49
N LEU A 447 28.86 6.85 -17.30
CA LEU A 447 29.78 6.79 -16.17
C LEU A 447 30.84 5.72 -16.44
N PRO A 448 32.13 6.09 -16.55
CA PRO A 448 33.20 5.11 -16.80
C PRO A 448 33.36 4.15 -15.61
N ARG A 449 34.10 3.06 -15.82
CA ARG A 449 34.26 1.98 -14.84
C ARG A 449 34.89 2.46 -13.53
N GLU A 450 35.92 3.29 -13.65
CA GLU A 450 36.63 3.96 -12.57
C GLU A 450 35.86 5.15 -11.99
N GLY A 451 34.79 5.58 -12.67
CA GLY A 451 33.91 6.66 -12.25
C GLY A 451 32.94 6.27 -11.13
N GLY A 452 32.69 4.97 -10.94
CA GLY A 452 31.72 4.45 -9.99
C GLY A 452 32.29 3.39 -9.05
N LEU A 453 31.70 3.28 -7.87
CA LEU A 453 31.99 2.24 -6.88
C LEU A 453 30.71 1.89 -6.12
N LEU A 454 30.24 0.64 -6.22
CA LEU A 454 29.10 0.17 -5.44
C LEU A 454 29.53 -0.19 -4.02
N PHE A 455 28.64 -0.03 -3.05
CA PHE A 455 28.87 -0.48 -1.68
C PHE A 455 27.67 -1.25 -1.12
N VAL A 456 27.98 -2.30 -0.35
CA VAL A 456 27.02 -3.22 0.30
C VAL A 456 27.59 -3.70 1.65
N PRO A 457 26.76 -4.20 2.59
CA PRO A 457 27.25 -4.57 3.92
C PRO A 457 27.93 -5.93 4.01
N THR A 458 27.67 -6.84 3.08
CA THR A 458 28.20 -8.22 3.14
C THR A 458 28.95 -8.64 1.88
N LEU A 459 29.87 -9.61 2.04
CA LEU A 459 30.60 -10.19 0.92
C LEU A 459 29.68 -10.98 -0.02
N GLU A 460 28.62 -11.60 0.51
CA GLU A 460 27.66 -12.34 -0.29
C GLU A 460 26.91 -11.40 -1.25
N GLU A 461 26.36 -10.30 -0.73
CA GLU A 461 25.71 -9.29 -1.54
C GLU A 461 26.70 -8.62 -2.51
N ALA A 462 27.97 -8.48 -2.12
CA ALA A 462 29.00 -7.94 -3.02
C ALA A 462 29.22 -8.85 -4.23
N LYS A 463 29.25 -10.17 -4.03
CA LYS A 463 29.33 -11.15 -5.13
C LYS A 463 28.09 -11.07 -6.04
N GLN A 464 26.90 -10.93 -5.46
CA GLN A 464 25.66 -10.79 -6.24
C GLN A 464 25.68 -9.51 -7.09
N MET A 465 26.13 -8.39 -6.53
CA MET A 465 26.22 -7.12 -7.26
C MET A 465 27.34 -7.14 -8.31
N ALA A 466 28.49 -7.74 -8.00
CA ALA A 466 29.62 -7.88 -8.92
C ALA A 466 29.26 -8.66 -10.19
N ALA A 467 28.33 -9.61 -10.09
CA ALA A 467 27.85 -10.41 -11.24
C ALA A 467 27.04 -9.59 -12.26
N ILE A 468 26.47 -8.46 -11.86
CA ILE A 468 25.60 -7.62 -12.73
C ILE A 468 26.14 -6.20 -12.93
N SER A 469 27.12 -5.78 -12.14
CA SER A 469 27.69 -4.43 -12.18
C SER A 469 28.85 -4.35 -13.15
N ARG A 470 29.00 -3.20 -13.80
CA ARG A 470 30.24 -2.82 -14.50
C ARG A 470 31.24 -2.11 -13.58
N TRP A 471 30.77 -1.50 -12.51
CA TRP A 471 31.60 -0.79 -11.53
C TRP A 471 32.08 -1.74 -10.43
N PRO A 472 33.30 -1.53 -9.89
CA PRO A 472 33.78 -2.25 -8.72
C PRO A 472 32.79 -2.21 -7.55
N VAL A 473 32.88 -3.21 -6.68
CA VAL A 473 32.04 -3.32 -5.49
C VAL A 473 32.92 -3.36 -4.24
N THR A 474 32.56 -2.65 -3.19
CA THR A 474 33.23 -2.72 -1.89
C THR A 474 32.28 -3.11 -0.78
N VAL A 475 32.83 -3.66 0.30
CA VAL A 475 32.07 -4.07 1.49
C VAL A 475 32.26 -3.01 2.57
N VAL A 476 31.15 -2.46 3.08
CA VAL A 476 31.15 -1.45 4.14
C VAL A 476 30.55 -2.06 5.40
N ARG A 477 31.33 -2.13 6.48
CA ARG A 477 30.81 -2.54 7.79
C ARG A 477 30.17 -1.34 8.47
N VAL A 478 28.94 -1.48 8.97
CA VAL A 478 28.20 -0.42 9.67
C VAL A 478 27.78 -0.88 11.05
#